data_AF-A0A915UCC5-F1
#
_entry.id   AF-A0A915UCC5-F1
#
_cell.length_a   1.000
_cell.length_b   1.000
_cell.length_c   1.000
_cell.angle_alpha   90.00
_cell.angle_beta   90.00
_cell.angle_gamma   90.00
#
_symmetry.space_group_name_H-M   'P 1'
#
loop_
_entity.id
_entity.type
_entity.pdbx_description
1 polymer ?
#
loop_
_entity_poly.entity_id
_entity_poly.type
_entity_poly.pdbx_seq_one_letter_code
_entity_poly.pdbx_strand_id
1 'polypeptide(L)'
;MTDPDWRMRALRDRIDALDEQIVGLLNERAACALEIGEIKRRIGMAIYQPGREKDVLDHVRRVNPGPLDGDAVMRLFERIIDEARRLERVTAQAQDEGKRE
;
A
#
# COMPACT_ATOMS: atom_id res chain seq x y z
N MET A 1 41.83 7.14 5.05
CA MET A 1 41.02 7.82 6.07
C MET A 1 39.67 8.10 5.44
N THR A 2 38.66 7.28 5.71
CA THR A 2 37.36 7.38 5.04
C THR A 2 36.53 8.46 5.74
N ASP A 3 36.38 9.61 5.09
CA ASP A 3 35.61 10.77 5.56
C ASP A 3 34.14 10.37 5.88
N PRO A 4 33.64 10.49 7.11
CA PRO A 4 32.27 10.14 7.47
C PRO A 4 31.19 10.67 6.51
N ASP A 5 31.44 11.78 5.82
CA ASP A 5 30.53 12.40 4.86
C ASP A 5 30.27 11.55 3.62
N TRP A 6 31.25 10.80 3.09
CA TRP A 6 30.99 9.95 1.90
C TRP A 6 30.08 8.77 2.25
N ARG A 7 30.23 8.20 3.47
CA ARG A 7 29.41 7.07 3.90
C ARG A 7 27.96 7.49 4.11
N MET A 8 27.75 8.70 4.66
CA MET A 8 26.42 9.28 4.79
C MET A 8 25.77 9.53 3.43
N ARG A 9 26.51 10.11 2.47
CA ARG A 9 26.02 10.29 1.09
C ARG A 9 25.60 8.96 0.45
N ALA A 10 26.47 7.95 0.49
CA ALA A 10 26.16 6.63 -0.08
C ALA A 10 24.92 5.95 0.56
N LEU A 11 24.67 6.17 1.85
CA LEU A 11 23.46 5.66 2.51
C LEU A 11 22.20 6.41 2.07
N ARG A 12 22.28 7.72 1.85
CA ARG A 12 21.16 8.52 1.33
C ARG A 12 20.81 8.11 -0.10
N ASP A 13 21.81 7.97 -0.98
CA ASP A 13 21.59 7.49 -2.35
C ASP A 13 20.93 6.10 -2.35
N ARG A 14 21.30 5.25 -1.37
CA ARG A 14 20.66 3.95 -1.20
C ARG A 14 19.21 4.05 -0.70
N ILE A 15 18.90 5.01 0.17
CA ILE A 15 17.53 5.27 0.63
C ILE A 15 16.68 5.74 -0.54
N ASP A 16 17.16 6.70 -1.33
CA ASP A 16 16.41 7.22 -2.48
C ASP A 16 16.07 6.11 -3.48
N ALA A 17 17.03 5.23 -3.79
CA ALA A 17 16.80 4.07 -4.64
C ALA A 17 15.83 3.03 -4.05
N LEU A 18 15.75 2.92 -2.71
CA LEU A 18 14.76 2.07 -2.05
C LEU A 18 13.38 2.72 -2.07
N ASP A 19 13.30 4.04 -1.89
CA ASP A 19 12.04 4.79 -1.92
C ASP A 19 11.38 4.69 -3.30
N GLU A 20 12.15 4.78 -4.38
CA GLU A 20 11.65 4.54 -5.74
C GLU A 20 11.03 3.14 -5.90
N GLN A 21 11.68 2.11 -5.35
CA GLN A 21 11.16 0.74 -5.36
C GLN A 21 9.90 0.60 -4.50
N ILE A 22 9.87 1.24 -3.33
CA ILE A 22 8.71 1.24 -2.44
C ILE A 22 7.51 1.89 -3.15
N VAL A 23 7.70 3.03 -3.80
CA VAL A 23 6.66 3.71 -4.59
C VAL A 23 6.15 2.80 -5.71
N GLY A 24 7.05 2.12 -6.44
CA GLY A 24 6.67 1.13 -7.45
C GLY A 24 5.78 0.01 -6.89
N LEU A 25 6.21 -0.63 -5.81
CA LEU A 25 5.47 -1.72 -5.16
C LEU A 25 4.13 -1.26 -4.58
N LEU A 26 4.06 -0.04 -4.05
CA LEU A 26 2.82 0.54 -3.56
C LEU A 26 1.81 0.76 -4.70
N ASN A 27 2.27 1.24 -5.85
CA ASN A 27 1.43 1.42 -7.03
C ASN A 27 0.93 0.08 -7.58
N GLU A 28 1.80 -0.93 -7.67
CA GLU A 28 1.40 -2.29 -8.07
C GLU A 28 0.35 -2.87 -7.11
N ARG A 29 0.56 -2.72 -5.79
CA ARG A 29 -0.41 -3.15 -4.78
C ARG A 29 -1.75 -2.41 -4.92
N ALA A 30 -1.72 -1.11 -5.23
CA ALA A 30 -2.91 -0.31 -5.43
C ALA A 30 -3.68 -0.73 -6.70
N ALA A 31 -2.98 -1.07 -7.78
CA ALA A 31 -3.59 -1.62 -9.00
C ALA A 31 -4.34 -2.93 -8.71
N CYS A 32 -3.74 -3.86 -7.94
CA CYS A 32 -4.42 -5.06 -7.49
C CYS A 32 -5.70 -4.74 -6.67
N ALA A 33 -5.64 -3.74 -5.79
CA ALA A 33 -6.80 -3.32 -5.00
C ALA A 33 -7.92 -2.75 -5.89
N LEU A 34 -7.57 -1.97 -6.92
CA LEU A 34 -8.53 -1.45 -7.90
C LEU A 34 -9.22 -2.57 -8.69
N GLU A 35 -8.47 -3.55 -9.19
CA GLU A 35 -9.04 -4.71 -9.89
C GLU A 35 -10.00 -5.50 -8.99
N ILE A 36 -9.61 -5.72 -7.73
CA ILE A 36 -10.47 -6.34 -6.72
C ILE A 36 -11.73 -5.48 -6.50
N GLY A 37 -11.60 -4.16 -6.44
CA GLY A 37 -12.71 -3.22 -6.32
C GLY A 37 -13.70 -3.34 -7.49
N GLU A 38 -13.22 -3.45 -8.73
CA GLU A 38 -14.05 -3.68 -9.92
C GLU A 38 -14.81 -5.01 -9.85
N ILE A 39 -14.13 -6.07 -9.41
CA ILE A 39 -14.77 -7.39 -9.23
C ILE A 39 -15.87 -7.29 -8.17
N LYS A 40 -15.56 -6.72 -7.00
CA LYS A 40 -16.52 -6.52 -5.90
C LYS A 40 -17.76 -5.76 -6.38
N ARG A 41 -17.55 -4.68 -7.15
CA ARG A 41 -18.63 -3.86 -7.72
C ARG A 41 -19.54 -4.69 -8.63
N ARG A 42 -18.96 -5.48 -9.55
CA ARG A 42 -19.71 -6.33 -10.49
C ARG A 42 -20.57 -7.38 -9.79
N ILE A 43 -20.14 -7.87 -8.63
CA ILE A 43 -20.87 -8.87 -7.84
C ILE A 43 -21.70 -8.27 -6.70
N GLY A 44 -21.80 -6.93 -6.59
CA GLY A 44 -22.55 -6.26 -5.52
C GLY A 44 -21.96 -6.43 -4.11
N MET A 45 -20.67 -6.72 -4.01
CA MET A 45 -19.97 -6.91 -2.75
C MET A 45 -19.44 -5.59 -2.18
N ALA A 46 -19.49 -5.44 -0.85
CA ALA A 46 -18.99 -4.26 -0.16
C ALA A 46 -17.46 -4.09 -0.33
N ILE A 47 -17.02 -2.84 -0.53
CA ILE A 47 -15.61 -2.47 -0.61
C ILE A 47 -14.91 -2.73 0.73
N TYR A 48 -15.52 -2.29 1.84
CA TYR A 48 -14.99 -2.44 3.19
C TYR A 48 -15.20 -3.87 3.72
N GLN A 49 -14.09 -4.54 4.04
CA GLN A 49 -14.09 -5.93 4.51
C GLN A 49 -13.10 -6.06 5.68
N PRO A 50 -13.52 -5.79 6.93
CA PRO A 50 -12.62 -5.73 8.09
C PRO A 50 -11.88 -7.04 8.35
N GLY A 51 -12.51 -8.19 8.09
CA GLY A 51 -11.87 -9.50 8.20
C GLY A 51 -10.65 -9.62 7.26
N ARG A 52 -10.80 -9.20 6.01
CA ARG A 52 -9.70 -9.24 5.03
C ARG A 52 -8.56 -8.31 5.41
N GLU A 53 -8.86 -7.14 5.96
CA GLU A 53 -7.86 -6.18 6.41
C GLU A 53 -7.04 -6.72 7.59
N LYS A 54 -7.72 -7.35 8.55
CA LYS A 54 -7.04 -8.07 9.64
C LYS A 54 -6.09 -9.13 9.11
N ASP A 55 -6.52 -9.94 8.13
CA ASP A 55 -5.66 -10.97 7.53
C ASP A 55 -4.41 -10.37 6.86
N VAL A 56 -4.53 -9.18 6.25
CA VAL A 56 -3.37 -8.46 5.68
C VAL A 56 -2.43 -8.04 6.80
N LEU A 57 -2.93 -7.44 7.88
CA LEU A 57 -2.13 -6.96 9.00
C LEU A 57 -1.41 -8.12 9.72
N ASP A 58 -2.11 -9.23 9.96
CA ASP A 58 -1.55 -10.43 10.58
C ASP A 58 -0.48 -11.06 9.68
N HIS A 59 -0.71 -11.08 8.36
CA HIS A 59 0.27 -11.58 7.39
C HIS A 59 1.55 -10.75 7.41
N VAL A 60 1.47 -9.42 7.29
CA VAL A 60 2.66 -8.55 7.22
C VAL A 60 3.45 -8.56 8.52
N ARG A 61 2.76 -8.66 9.67
CA ARG A 61 3.40 -8.87 10.97
C ARG A 61 4.19 -10.17 11.00
N ARG A 62 3.62 -11.26 10.48
CA ARG A 62 4.23 -12.59 10.47
C ARG A 62 5.44 -12.69 9.55
N VAL A 63 5.44 -12.01 8.41
CA VAL A 63 6.54 -12.07 7.42
C VAL A 63 7.61 -10.99 7.63
N ASN A 64 7.52 -10.18 8.69
CA ASN A 64 8.48 -9.13 8.99
C ASN A 64 9.71 -9.67 9.77
N PRO A 65 10.91 -9.75 9.16
CA PRO A 65 12.12 -10.18 9.85
C PRO A 65 12.81 -9.06 10.65
N GLY A 66 12.26 -7.84 10.64
CA GLY A 66 12.93 -6.64 11.14
C GLY A 66 13.65 -5.86 10.04
N PRO A 67 14.32 -4.73 10.35
CA PRO A 67 14.58 -4.18 11.69
C PRO A 67 13.42 -3.38 12.31
N LEU A 68 12.36 -3.09 11.56
CA LEU A 68 11.13 -2.53 12.12
C LEU A 68 10.43 -3.58 13.00
N ASP A 69 9.89 -3.18 14.14
CA ASP A 69 9.05 -4.09 14.91
C ASP A 69 7.72 -4.36 14.18
N GLY A 70 7.03 -5.43 14.60
CA GLY A 70 5.78 -5.87 13.97
C GLY A 70 4.68 -4.81 14.02
N ASP A 71 4.61 -4.03 15.10
CA ASP A 71 3.58 -3.00 15.27
C ASP A 71 3.85 -1.80 14.36
N ALA A 72 5.12 -1.45 14.11
CA ALA A 72 5.53 -0.43 13.16
C ALA A 72 5.14 -0.82 11.73
N VAL A 73 5.36 -2.06 11.33
CA VAL A 73 4.91 -2.58 10.04
C VAL A 73 3.39 -2.53 9.94
N MET A 74 2.66 -2.94 10.97
CA MET A 74 1.20 -2.86 10.98
C MET A 74 0.70 -1.42 10.77
N ARG A 75 1.24 -0.42 11.50
CA ARG A 75 0.85 0.99 11.33
C ARG A 75 1.07 1.52 9.91
N LEU A 76 2.15 1.10 9.25
CA LEU A 76 2.40 1.45 7.85
C LEU A 76 1.35 0.81 6.94
N PHE A 77 1.07 -0.49 7.13
CA PHE A 77 0.10 -1.20 6.31
C PHE A 77 -1.35 -0.74 6.52
N GLU A 78 -1.72 -0.27 7.71
CA GLU A 78 -3.00 0.41 7.94
C GLU A 78 -3.16 1.61 7.01
N ARG A 79 -2.12 2.46 6.88
CA ARG A 79 -2.16 3.60 5.96
C ARG A 79 -2.26 3.16 4.51
N ILE A 80 -1.50 2.13 4.11
CA ILE A 80 -1.58 1.59 2.74
C ILE A 80 -3.00 1.05 2.45
N ILE A 81 -3.64 0.39 3.41
CA ILE A 81 -5.03 -0.09 3.27
C ILE A 81 -6.01 1.08 3.16
N ASP A 82 -5.87 2.09 4.02
CA ASP A 82 -6.73 3.29 4.01
C ASP A 82 -6.69 4.00 2.64
N GLU A 83 -5.48 4.16 2.09
CA GLU A 83 -5.24 4.80 0.80
C GLU A 83 -5.82 3.99 -0.36
N ALA A 84 -5.63 2.66 -0.35
CA ALA A 84 -6.22 1.77 -1.35
C ALA A 84 -7.75 1.82 -1.31
N ARG A 85 -8.34 1.80 -0.10
CA ARG A 85 -9.80 1.90 0.07
C ARG A 85 -10.31 3.26 -0.40
N ARG A 86 -9.57 4.35 -0.17
CA ARG A 86 -9.93 5.68 -0.69
C ARG A 86 -9.94 5.67 -2.21
N LEU A 87 -8.91 5.10 -2.84
CA LEU A 87 -8.80 5.01 -4.28
C LEU A 87 -9.97 4.21 -4.89
N GLU A 88 -10.30 3.03 -4.33
CA GLU A 88 -11.47 2.24 -4.74
C GLU A 88 -12.78 3.06 -4.70
N ARG A 89 -12.98 3.88 -3.66
CA ARG A 89 -14.18 4.74 -3.52
C ARG A 89 -14.22 5.86 -4.56
N VAL A 90 -13.10 6.51 -4.83
CA VAL A 90 -13.04 7.60 -5.82
C VAL A 90 -13.31 7.06 -7.23
N THR A 91 -12.69 5.93 -7.59
CA THR A 91 -12.92 5.29 -8.89
C THR A 91 -14.36 4.81 -9.03
N ALA A 92 -14.97 4.31 -7.94
CA ALA A 92 -16.37 3.95 -7.92
C ALA A 92 -17.31 5.11 -8.29
N GLN A 93 -17.08 6.27 -7.69
CA GLN A 93 -17.92 7.46 -7.89
C GLN A 93 -17.81 7.99 -9.31
N ALA A 94 -16.58 8.09 -9.85
CA ALA A 94 -16.35 8.57 -11.21
C ALA A 94 -17.02 7.69 -12.29
N GLN A 95 -17.06 6.36 -12.09
CA GLN A 95 -17.71 5.43 -13.01
C GLN A 95 -19.24 5.48 -12.95
N ASP A 96 -19.81 5.78 -11.79
CA ASP A 96 -21.26 5.94 -11.63
C ASP A 96 -21.77 7.26 -12.25
N GLU A 97 -20.94 8.31 -12.24
CA GLU A 97 -21.21 9.59 -12.89
C GLU A 97 -21.20 9.46 -14.43
N GLY A 98 -20.19 8.80 -15.00
CA GLY A 98 -20.10 8.57 -16.46
C GLY A 98 -21.15 7.62 -17.06
N LYS A 99 -21.97 6.95 -16.23
CA LYS A 99 -23.13 6.15 -16.68
C LYS A 99 -24.44 6.94 -16.69
N ARG A 100 -24.47 8.14 -16.10
CA ARG A 100 -25.67 8.99 -16.00
C ARG A 100 -25.76 10.05 -17.10
N GLU A 101 -24.69 10.22 -17.89
CA GLU A 101 -24.65 10.99 -19.13
C GLU A 101 -24.96 10.11 -20.34
#